data_AF-A0A9N9W9C2-F1
#
_entry.id   AF-A0A9N9W9C2-F1
#
_cell.length_a   1.000
_cell.length_b   1.000
_cell.length_c   1.000
_cell.angle_alpha   90.00
_cell.angle_beta   90.00
_cell.angle_gamma   90.00
#
_symmetry.space_group_name_H-M   'P 1'
#
loop_
_entity.id
_entity.type
_entity.pdbx_description
1 polymer ?
#
loop_
_entity_poly.entity_id
_entity_poly.type
_entity_poly.pdbx_seq_one_letter_code
_entity_poly.pdbx_strand_id
1 'polypeptide(L)'
;MTLLMVSGVFFYNALPWYHNYKVGALSNNLAENETIDFSVLYYYPGFKPEDHYWLVSIWNIYLSFICAVNICMVDVFLALMVFQMIGHTKVLINSLENFGIPKSQREVMMGGKMKINVGLFDEEENKIMCNKMIECINHHRLIIKYV
;
A
#
# COMPACT_ATOMS: atom_id res chain seq x y z
N MET A 1 6.17 -4.80 9.38
CA MET A 1 7.04 -4.00 8.49
C MET A 1 8.16 -3.29 9.24
N THR A 2 7.86 -2.55 10.31
CA THR A 2 8.88 -1.81 11.09
C THR A 2 10.02 -2.67 11.62
N LEU A 3 9.73 -3.85 12.19
CA LEU A 3 10.77 -4.77 12.68
C LEU A 3 11.70 -5.28 11.56
N LEU A 4 11.13 -5.61 10.39
CA LEU A 4 11.89 -6.05 9.21
C LEU A 4 12.74 -4.91 8.62
N MET A 5 12.21 -3.69 8.64
CA MET A 5 12.92 -2.50 8.20
C MET A 5 14.12 -2.22 9.12
N VAL A 6 13.91 -2.21 10.44
CA VAL A 6 14.98 -1.97 11.41
C VAL A 6 16.05 -3.06 11.34
N SER A 7 15.66 -4.34 11.25
CA SER A 7 16.63 -5.42 11.12
C SER A 7 17.39 -5.35 9.81
N GLY A 8 16.73 -5.05 8.69
CA GLY A 8 17.35 -4.89 7.38
C GLY A 8 18.40 -3.77 7.36
N VAL A 9 18.05 -2.59 7.88
CA VAL A 9 18.99 -1.45 7.98
C VAL A 9 20.16 -1.79 8.90
N PHE A 10 19.90 -2.46 10.03
CA PHE A 10 20.95 -2.87 10.96
C PHE A 10 21.92 -3.86 10.32
N PHE A 11 21.43 -4.96 9.74
CA PHE A 11 22.29 -5.98 9.13
C PHE A 11 23.07 -5.45 7.92
N TYR A 12 22.46 -4.57 7.11
CA TYR A 12 23.12 -3.96 5.96
C TYR A 12 24.35 -3.12 6.34
N ASN A 13 24.29 -2.41 7.48
CA ASN A 13 25.41 -1.61 7.99
C ASN A 13 26.35 -2.42 8.88
N ALA A 14 25.84 -3.41 9.61
CA ALA A 14 26.64 -4.24 10.51
C ALA A 14 27.55 -5.23 9.78
N LEU A 15 27.20 -5.64 8.55
CA LEU A 15 27.99 -6.60 7.77
C LEU A 15 29.42 -6.09 7.46
N PRO A 16 29.63 -4.90 6.87
CA PRO A 16 30.98 -4.36 6.67
C PRO A 16 31.68 -4.01 7.97
N TRP A 17 30.95 -3.59 9.01
CA TRP A 17 31.55 -3.36 10.33
C TRP A 17 32.14 -4.63 10.92
N TYR A 18 31.40 -5.74 10.83
CA TYR A 18 31.87 -7.05 11.27
C TYR A 18 33.08 -7.52 10.45
N HIS A 19 33.05 -7.32 9.13
CA HIS A 19 34.17 -7.65 8.25
C HIS A 19 35.43 -6.85 8.63
N ASN A 20 35.33 -5.53 8.70
CA ASN A 20 36.44 -4.63 9.03
C ASN A 20 36.99 -4.88 10.45
N TYR A 21 36.13 -5.21 11.41
CA TYR A 21 36.55 -5.59 12.75
C TYR A 21 37.33 -6.91 12.76
N LYS A 22 36.86 -7.93 12.01
CA LYS A 22 37.52 -9.24 11.92
C LYS A 22 38.88 -9.17 11.23
N VAL A 23 39.00 -8.34 10.20
CA VAL A 23 40.24 -8.12 9.45
C VAL A 23 41.22 -7.26 10.25
N GLY A 24 40.74 -6.45 11.20
CA GLY A 24 41.58 -5.55 11.98
C GLY A 24 41.86 -4.23 11.25
N ALA A 25 41.14 -3.95 10.17
CA ALA A 25 41.23 -2.72 9.37
C ALA A 25 40.81 -1.44 10.12
N LEU A 26 40.36 -1.55 11.38
CA LEU A 26 40.05 -0.42 12.26
C LEU A 26 41.16 -0.14 13.30
N SER A 27 42.20 -0.97 13.33
CA SER A 27 43.41 -0.79 14.15
C SER A 27 44.43 0.09 13.42
N ASN A 28 45.26 0.83 14.18
CA ASN A 28 46.33 1.68 13.63
C ASN A 28 47.39 0.89 12.82
N ASN A 29 47.36 -0.45 12.85
CA ASN A 29 48.25 -1.32 12.10
C ASN A 29 47.53 -1.92 10.89
N LEU A 30 47.08 -1.06 9.97
CA LEU A 30 46.57 -1.54 8.68
C LEU A 30 47.74 -2.11 7.87
N ALA A 31 47.65 -3.37 7.47
CA ALA A 31 48.61 -3.93 6.53
C ALA A 31 48.45 -3.22 5.18
N GLU A 32 49.56 -2.93 4.49
CA GLU A 32 49.63 -2.15 3.24
C GLU A 32 48.74 -2.69 2.09
N ASN A 33 48.24 -3.93 2.22
CA ASN A 33 47.40 -4.62 1.22
C ASN A 33 45.94 -4.81 1.64
N GLU A 34 45.52 -4.33 2.82
CA GLU A 34 44.13 -4.48 3.26
C GLU A 34 43.34 -3.19 2.99
N THR A 35 42.18 -3.33 2.34
CA THR A 35 41.28 -2.22 2.05
C THR A 35 40.11 -2.20 3.02
N ILE A 36 39.66 -1.01 3.41
CA ILE A 36 38.49 -0.86 4.27
C ILE A 36 37.22 -1.08 3.44
N ASP A 37 36.37 -2.00 3.87
CA ASP A 37 35.09 -2.24 3.22
C ASP A 37 34.02 -1.25 3.69
N PHE A 38 33.24 -0.74 2.74
CA PHE A 38 32.12 0.17 3.01
C PHE A 38 30.80 -0.49 2.57
N SER A 39 29.71 -0.25 3.30
CA SER A 39 28.35 -0.63 2.84
C SER A 39 28.02 0.00 1.48
N VAL A 40 28.42 1.27 1.32
CA VAL A 40 28.33 2.03 0.07
C VAL A 40 29.59 2.88 -0.04
N LEU A 41 30.27 2.77 -1.17
CA LEU A 41 31.44 3.57 -1.47
C LEU A 41 31.01 4.86 -2.17
N TYR A 42 31.12 5.98 -1.45
CA TYR A 42 30.79 7.31 -1.98
C TYR A 42 32.04 7.95 -2.58
N TYR A 43 32.10 8.05 -3.91
CA TYR A 43 33.17 8.79 -4.58
C TYR A 43 32.81 10.25 -4.75
N TYR A 44 33.68 11.14 -4.25
CA TYR A 44 33.55 12.58 -4.43
C TYR A 44 34.93 13.22 -4.65
N PRO A 45 35.10 14.12 -5.64
CA PRO A 45 36.39 14.72 -5.94
C PRO A 45 36.93 15.52 -4.75
N GLY A 46 38.14 15.19 -4.29
CA GLY A 46 38.77 15.81 -3.12
C GLY A 46 38.40 15.20 -1.77
N PHE A 47 37.56 14.15 -1.74
CA PHE A 47 37.22 13.43 -0.52
C PHE A 47 37.62 11.96 -0.63
N LYS A 48 38.45 11.51 0.32
CA LYS A 48 38.83 10.10 0.45
C LYS A 48 37.97 9.45 1.55
N PRO A 49 37.12 8.48 1.21
CA PRO A 49 36.25 7.79 2.18
C PRO A 49 37.02 7.05 3.26
N GLU A 50 38.19 6.49 2.91
CA GLU A 50 39.09 5.73 3.77
C GLU A 50 39.56 6.56 4.98
N ASP A 51 39.94 7.82 4.75
CA ASP A 51 40.39 8.74 5.80
C ASP A 51 39.26 9.15 6.76
N HIS A 52 38.00 9.01 6.34
CA HIS A 52 36.82 9.49 7.05
C HIS A 52 35.78 8.37 7.28
N TYR A 53 36.26 7.17 7.60
CA TYR A 53 35.43 5.97 7.72
C TYR A 53 34.16 6.15 8.58
N TRP A 54 34.29 6.74 9.77
CA TRP A 54 33.17 6.94 10.69
C TRP A 54 32.12 7.92 10.15
N LEU A 55 32.56 8.99 9.49
CA LEU A 55 31.66 9.97 8.89
C LEU A 55 30.84 9.32 7.78
N VAL A 56 31.51 8.57 6.89
CA VAL A 56 30.86 7.87 5.78
C VAL A 56 29.91 6.79 6.29
N SER A 57 30.29 6.06 7.35
CA SER A 57 29.45 5.03 7.96
C SER A 57 28.19 5.60 8.61
N ILE A 58 28.30 6.70 9.37
CA ILE A 58 27.14 7.38 9.98
C ILE A 58 26.21 7.93 8.89
N TRP A 59 26.80 8.55 7.86
CA TRP A 59 26.05 9.05 6.72
C TRP A 59 25.30 7.93 6.00
N ASN A 60 25.94 6.76 5.85
CA ASN A 60 25.31 5.60 5.22
C ASN A 60 24.15 5.05 6.04
N ILE A 61 24.24 5.02 7.37
CA ILE A 61 23.12 4.61 8.23
C ILE A 61 21.92 5.55 8.04
N TYR A 62 22.17 6.85 8.03
CA TYR A 62 21.12 7.85 7.81
C TYR A 62 20.44 7.67 6.45
N LEU A 63 21.21 7.53 5.38
CA LEU A 63 20.66 7.30 4.03
C LEU A 63 19.92 5.95 3.93
N SER A 64 20.48 4.89 4.50
CA SER A 64 19.85 3.56 4.53
C SER A 64 18.49 3.62 5.24
N PHE A 65 18.40 4.35 6.35
CA PHE A 65 17.15 4.53 7.08
C PHE A 65 16.11 5.31 6.25
N ILE A 66 16.51 6.41 5.60
CA ILE A 66 15.63 7.18 4.72
C ILE A 66 15.12 6.32 3.57
N CYS A 67 15.99 5.57 2.89
CA CYS A 67 15.58 4.68 1.81
C CYS A 67 14.56 3.64 2.30
N ALA A 68 14.82 3.01 3.45
CA ALA A 68 13.93 2.01 4.01
C ALA A 68 12.56 2.59 4.39
N VAL A 69 12.52 3.79 4.97
CA VAL A 69 11.27 4.49 5.29
C VAL A 69 10.49 4.85 4.03
N ASN A 70 11.16 5.33 2.98
CA ASN A 70 10.49 5.68 1.71
C ASN A 70 9.84 4.46 1.06
N ILE A 71 10.54 3.33 0.99
CA ILE A 71 9.99 2.08 0.46
C ILE A 71 8.78 1.63 1.29
N CYS A 72 8.91 1.63 2.62
CA CYS A 72 7.80 1.27 3.51
C CYS A 72 6.59 2.22 3.35
N MET A 73 6.82 3.51 3.11
CA MET A 73 5.76 4.49 2.89
C MET A 73 4.98 4.20 1.60
N VAL A 74 5.68 3.81 0.53
CA VAL A 74 5.05 3.41 -0.74
C VAL A 74 4.18 2.16 -0.54
N ASP A 75 4.69 1.15 0.18
CA ASP A 75 3.91 -0.07 0.48
C ASP A 75 2.65 0.24 1.30
N VAL A 76 2.76 1.09 2.31
CA VAL A 76 1.61 1.54 3.13
C VAL A 76 0.61 2.32 2.28
N PHE A 77 1.09 3.20 1.41
CA PHE A 77 0.24 3.97 0.50
C PHE A 77 -0.51 3.07 -0.46
N LEU A 78 0.15 2.08 -1.04
CA LEU A 78 -0.48 1.07 -1.91
C LEU A 78 -1.53 0.26 -1.15
N ALA A 79 -1.20 -0.22 0.05
CA ALA A 79 -2.16 -0.93 0.90
C ALA A 79 -3.40 -0.06 1.20
N LEU A 80 -3.20 1.23 1.49
CA LEU A 80 -4.28 2.17 1.74
C LEU A 80 -5.17 2.37 0.50
N MET A 81 -4.59 2.53 -0.68
CA MET A 81 -5.36 2.61 -1.94
C MET A 81 -6.21 1.36 -2.16
N VAL A 82 -5.64 0.17 -1.95
CA VAL A 82 -6.38 -1.10 -2.06
C VAL A 82 -7.51 -1.20 -1.03
N PHE A 83 -7.26 -0.80 0.22
CA PHE A 83 -8.32 -0.77 1.23
C PHE A 83 -9.45 0.19 0.87
N GLN A 84 -9.14 1.37 0.33
CA GLN A 84 -10.14 2.32 -0.14
C GLN A 84 -10.95 1.74 -1.32
N MET A 85 -10.29 1.11 -2.31
CA MET A 85 -10.97 0.41 -3.41
C MET A 85 -11.97 -0.63 -2.90
N ILE A 86 -11.52 -1.50 -1.99
CA ILE A 86 -12.37 -2.54 -1.40
C ILE A 86 -13.53 -1.92 -0.63
N GLY A 87 -13.27 -0.87 0.17
CA GLY A 87 -14.28 -0.15 0.93
C GLY A 87 -15.38 0.42 0.03
N HIS A 88 -14.99 1.18 -1.00
CA HIS A 88 -15.93 1.74 -1.96
C HIS A 88 -16.71 0.65 -2.72
N THR A 89 -16.05 -0.45 -3.09
CA THR A 89 -16.70 -1.59 -3.76
C THR A 89 -17.74 -2.25 -2.85
N LYS A 90 -17.43 -2.47 -1.57
CA LYS A 90 -18.38 -3.06 -0.61
C LYS A 90 -19.58 -2.16 -0.35
N VAL A 91 -19.39 -0.84 -0.25
CA VAL A 91 -20.50 0.11 -0.12
C VAL A 91 -21.42 0.06 -1.34
N LEU A 92 -20.84 -0.06 -2.54
CA LEU A 92 -21.60 -0.20 -3.77
C LEU A 92 -22.39 -1.52 -3.79
N ILE A 93 -21.77 -2.64 -3.45
CA ILE A 93 -22.45 -3.95 -3.36
C ILE A 93 -23.60 -3.89 -2.35
N ASN A 94 -23.38 -3.34 -1.16
CA ASN A 94 -24.43 -3.20 -0.16
C ASN A 94 -25.58 -2.30 -0.65
N SER A 95 -25.26 -1.27 -1.43
CA SER A 95 -26.28 -0.41 -2.04
C SER A 95 -27.10 -1.17 -3.09
N LEU A 96 -26.45 -2.05 -3.86
CA LEU A 96 -27.08 -2.91 -4.87
C LEU A 96 -27.94 -4.03 -4.25
N GLU A 97 -27.47 -4.66 -3.18
CA GLU A 97 -28.21 -5.73 -2.48
C GLU A 97 -29.43 -5.20 -1.72
N ASN A 98 -29.35 -3.97 -1.22
CA ASN A 98 -30.47 -3.29 -0.56
C ASN A 98 -31.31 -2.45 -1.52
N PHE A 99 -31.31 -2.78 -2.82
CA PHE A 99 -32.32 -2.25 -3.74
C PHE A 99 -33.70 -2.64 -3.20
N GLY A 100 -34.51 -1.64 -2.89
CA GLY A 100 -35.80 -1.82 -2.22
C GLY A 100 -36.67 -2.83 -2.96
N ILE A 101 -37.29 -3.75 -2.22
CA ILE A 101 -38.28 -4.69 -2.75
C ILE A 101 -39.59 -3.89 -2.93
N PRO A 102 -40.38 -4.13 -4.00
CA PRO A 102 -41.64 -3.40 -4.22
C PRO A 102 -42.57 -3.54 -3.02
N LYS A 103 -43.14 -2.43 -2.51
CA LYS A 103 -44.09 -2.50 -1.39
C LYS A 103 -45.45 -3.07 -1.80
N SER A 104 -45.82 -2.92 -3.07
CA SER A 104 -47.09 -3.45 -3.60
C SER A 104 -46.89 -4.87 -4.12
N GLN A 105 -47.32 -5.86 -3.34
CA GLN A 105 -47.51 -7.23 -3.78
C GLN A 105 -48.94 -7.39 -4.33
N ARG A 106 -49.08 -7.65 -5.63
CA ARG A 106 -50.37 -7.93 -6.28
C ARG A 106 -50.40 -9.38 -6.74
N GLU A 107 -51.46 -10.11 -6.38
CA GLU A 107 -51.72 -11.43 -6.97
C GLU A 107 -52.20 -11.25 -8.41
N VAL A 108 -51.43 -11.76 -9.37
CA VAL A 108 -51.83 -11.82 -10.78
C VAL A 108 -52.06 -13.27 -11.17
N MET A 109 -53.19 -13.55 -11.83
CA MET A 109 -53.48 -14.88 -12.36
C MET A 109 -52.83 -15.05 -13.73
N MET A 110 -51.85 -15.95 -13.84
CA MET A 110 -51.23 -16.31 -15.11
C MET A 110 -51.91 -17.56 -15.67
N GLY A 111 -52.46 -17.46 -16.89
CA GLY A 111 -53.09 -18.60 -17.58
C GLY A 111 -54.32 -19.19 -16.90
N GLY A 112 -54.99 -18.46 -16.00
CA GLY A 112 -56.23 -18.87 -15.33
C GLY A 112 -56.11 -20.01 -14.30
N LYS A 113 -54.89 -20.53 -14.05
CA LYS A 113 -54.68 -21.66 -13.13
C LYS A 113 -53.61 -21.43 -12.05
N MET A 114 -52.75 -20.41 -12.20
CA MET A 114 -51.65 -20.16 -11.26
C MET A 114 -51.71 -18.73 -10.71
N LYS A 115 -51.83 -18.59 -9.39
CA LYS A 115 -51.71 -17.31 -8.69
C LYS A 115 -50.22 -17.02 -8.48
N ILE A 116 -49.73 -15.95 -9.10
CA ILE A 116 -48.35 -15.48 -8.92
C ILE A 116 -48.42 -14.16 -8.16
N ASN A 117 -47.67 -14.06 -7.07
CA ASN A 117 -47.55 -12.81 -6.33
C ASN A 117 -46.48 -11.96 -7.02
N VAL A 118 -46.89 -10.88 -7.69
CA VAL A 118 -46.01 -9.98 -8.44
C VAL A 118 -45.85 -8.69 -7.65
N GLY A 119 -44.62 -8.41 -7.24
CA GLY A 119 -44.24 -7.11 -6.69
C GLY A 119 -44.10 -6.09 -7.82
N LEU A 120 -44.98 -5.09 -7.89
CA LEU A 120 -44.88 -4.00 -8.86
C LEU A 120 -44.51 -2.72 -8.13
N PHE A 121 -43.46 -2.04 -8.60
CA PHE A 121 -43.10 -0.72 -8.09
C PHE A 121 -44.14 0.30 -8.52
N ASP A 122 -44.57 1.15 -7.59
CA ASP A 122 -45.41 2.30 -7.91
C ASP A 122 -44.62 3.39 -8.66
N GLU A 123 -45.27 4.37 -9.30
CA GLU A 123 -44.59 5.43 -10.06
C GLU A 123 -43.59 6.22 -9.21
N GLU A 124 -43.94 6.50 -7.94
CA GLU A 124 -43.03 7.16 -7.00
C GLU A 124 -41.86 6.26 -6.59
N GLU A 125 -42.12 4.97 -6.33
CA GLU A 125 -41.09 4.00 -5.99
C GLU A 125 -40.11 3.81 -7.15
N ASN A 126 -40.62 3.78 -8.38
CA ASN A 126 -39.82 3.64 -9.59
C ASN A 126 -38.90 4.86 -9.80
N LYS A 127 -39.39 6.09 -9.53
CA LYS A 127 -38.54 7.30 -9.53
C LYS A 127 -37.43 7.23 -8.49
N ILE A 128 -37.77 6.81 -7.26
CA ILE A 128 -36.79 6.64 -6.17
C ILE A 128 -35.73 5.59 -6.56
N MET A 129 -36.17 4.49 -7.18
CA MET A 129 -35.29 3.41 -7.62
C MET A 129 -34.37 3.85 -8.75
N CYS A 130 -34.89 4.61 -9.71
CA CYS A 130 -34.11 5.17 -10.81
C CYS A 130 -33.03 6.12 -10.28
N ASN A 131 -33.36 6.98 -9.31
CA ASN A 131 -32.39 7.86 -8.67
C ASN A 131 -31.29 7.09 -7.92
N LYS A 132 -31.64 6.03 -7.18
CA LYS A 132 -30.65 5.15 -6.52
C LYS A 132 -29.73 4.46 -7.53
N MET A 133 -30.25 4.04 -8.68
CA MET A 133 -29.47 3.48 -9.78
C MET A 133 -28.46 4.50 -10.34
N ILE A 134 -28.91 5.73 -10.58
CA ILE A 134 -28.05 6.83 -11.05
C ILE A 134 -26.94 7.11 -10.02
N GLU A 135 -27.28 7.12 -8.74
CA GLU A 135 -26.30 7.30 -7.65
C GLU A 135 -25.26 6.18 -7.61
N CYS A 136 -25.67 4.92 -7.76
CA CYS A 136 -24.76 3.79 -7.84
C CYS A 136 -23.83 3.87 -9.07
N ILE A 137 -24.36 4.25 -10.23
CA ILE A 137 -23.58 4.45 -11.47
C ILE A 137 -22.57 5.59 -11.29
N ASN A 138 -22.98 6.70 -10.68
CA ASN A 138 -22.09 7.83 -10.41
C ASN A 138 -21.01 7.48 -9.39
N HIS A 139 -21.36 6.75 -8.32
CA HIS A 139 -20.40 6.26 -7.34
C HIS A 139 -19.37 5.32 -8.01
N HIS A 140 -19.82 4.40 -8.86
CA HIS A 140 -18.92 3.53 -9.63
C HIS A 140 -18.00 4.31 -10.58
N ARG A 141 -18.53 5.33 -11.27
CA ARG A 141 -17.73 6.24 -12.12
C ARG A 141 -16.68 7.01 -11.32
N LEU A 142 -17.01 7.43 -10.10
CA LEU A 142 -16.05 8.11 -9.21
C LEU A 142 -14.92 7.16 -8.79
N ILE A 143 -15.24 5.91 -8.47
CA ILE A 143 -14.23 4.88 -8.16
C ILE A 143 -13.27 4.72 -9.34
N ILE A 144 -13.78 4.51 -10.56
CA ILE A 144 -12.93 4.34 -11.76
C ILE A 144 -12.10 5.59 -12.08
N LYS A 145 -12.63 6.78 -11.79
CA LYS A 145 -11.96 8.05 -12.14
C LYS A 145 -10.85 8.43 -11.16
N TYR A 146 -11.03 8.14 -9.87
CA TYR A 146 -10.19 8.69 -8.81
C TYR A 146 -9.40 7.63 -8.01
N VAL A 147 -9.65 6.35 -8.26
CA VAL A 147 -8.97 5.23 -7.61
C VAL A 147 -8.38 4.31 -8.67
#